data_AF-A0A0F9KAI1-F1
#
_entry.id   AF-A0A0F9KAI1-F1
#
_cell.length_a   1.000
_cell.length_b   1.000
_cell.length_c   1.000
_cell.angle_alpha   90.00
_cell.angle_beta   90.00
_cell.angle_gamma   90.00
#
_symmetry.space_group_name_H-M   'P 1'
#
loop_
_entity.id
_entity.type
_entity.pdbx_description
1 polymer ?
#
loop_
_entity_poly.entity_id
_entity_poly.type
_entity_poly.pdbx_seq_one_letter_code
_entity_poly.pdbx_strand_id
1 'polypeptide(L)'
;DLDWETVVKMTMIARDLMVGNPKLIDLGYGEEGLGHNAILSGFQGQRQWTDYFPNGDFMEAILNSSFDWNGIRQPYLVATENDSLNGVSMLFGHLLTGTAQVFSDVRTYWSPEAVKRVTGKELEGKAQNGIIHLINSGSSALDGSGEQTVNGNPAIKPYWEITSEEAIRCLKATSWCPAIRDYFRGGGYSSKFVTRGGMPITMSRINLIKGVGPVMQIAEGETVELTKDMHDILDQRTNSTWPTTWFVPRLTGQGAFRDVYSVMANWGANHGACSYGHIGAQLITLASMLRIPICMHNVPTEKIYRPSAWSAFGMDPEGSDYRACANFGPLYG
;
A
#
# COMPACT_ATOMS: atom_id res chain seq x y z
N ASP A 1 15.57 17.97 -17.03
CA ASP A 1 15.40 17.17 -18.27
C ASP A 1 16.06 15.80 -18.17
N LEU A 2 17.37 15.70 -17.86
CA LEU A 2 18.04 14.40 -17.76
C LEU A 2 17.43 13.44 -16.71
N ASP A 3 17.07 13.93 -15.52
CA ASP A 3 16.43 13.12 -14.49
C ASP A 3 15.08 12.57 -14.98
N TRP A 4 14.30 13.39 -15.68
CA TRP A 4 13.01 12.98 -16.27
C TRP A 4 13.18 11.87 -17.29
N GLU A 5 14.14 12.00 -18.21
CA GLU A 5 14.44 10.94 -19.16
C GLU A 5 14.85 9.64 -18.45
N THR A 6 15.64 9.75 -17.39
CA THR A 6 16.15 8.61 -16.65
C THR A 6 15.03 7.87 -15.93
N VAL A 7 14.16 8.56 -15.20
CA VAL A 7 13.07 7.90 -14.47
C VAL A 7 12.02 7.29 -15.41
N VAL A 8 11.78 7.89 -16.58
CA VAL A 8 10.93 7.28 -17.62
C VAL A 8 11.57 6.01 -18.18
N LYS A 9 12.88 6.04 -18.49
CA LYS A 9 13.63 4.84 -18.92
C LYS A 9 13.63 3.76 -17.85
N MET A 10 13.82 4.11 -16.57
CA MET A 10 13.72 3.16 -15.44
C MET A 10 12.36 2.48 -15.42
N THR A 11 11.28 3.25 -15.60
CA THR A 11 9.90 2.72 -15.67
C THR A 11 9.74 1.69 -16.79
N MET A 12 10.24 1.99 -17.99
CA MET A 12 10.20 1.06 -19.12
C MET A 12 11.03 -0.19 -18.85
N ILE A 13 12.26 -0.04 -18.36
CA ILE A 13 13.19 -1.14 -18.10
C ILE A 13 12.63 -2.06 -17.00
N ALA A 14 12.11 -1.52 -15.91
CA ALA A 14 11.55 -2.33 -14.83
C ALA A 14 10.34 -3.14 -15.30
N ARG A 15 9.43 -2.55 -16.08
CA ARG A 15 8.34 -3.29 -16.71
C ARG A 15 8.86 -4.41 -17.61
N ASP A 16 9.79 -4.08 -18.50
CA ASP A 16 10.32 -5.04 -19.48
C ASP A 16 11.08 -6.18 -18.78
N LEU A 17 11.78 -5.90 -17.67
CA LEU A 17 12.36 -6.93 -16.81
C LEU A 17 11.30 -7.85 -16.21
N MET A 18 10.16 -7.31 -15.77
CA MET A 18 9.08 -8.13 -15.19
C MET A 18 8.44 -9.06 -16.21
N VAL A 19 8.00 -8.52 -17.36
CA VAL A 19 7.09 -9.23 -18.28
C VAL A 19 7.63 -9.44 -19.70
N GLY A 20 8.86 -9.03 -19.97
CA GLY A 20 9.48 -9.12 -21.30
C GLY A 20 8.99 -8.03 -22.24
N ASN A 21 9.62 -7.93 -23.41
CA ASN A 21 9.26 -6.97 -24.45
C ASN A 21 9.69 -7.48 -25.84
N PRO A 22 8.74 -7.83 -26.73
CA PRO A 22 9.05 -8.27 -28.09
C PRO A 22 9.89 -7.28 -28.90
N LYS A 23 9.76 -5.97 -28.62
CA LYS A 23 10.58 -4.95 -29.31
C LYS A 23 12.07 -5.07 -28.98
N LEU A 24 12.43 -5.56 -27.80
CA LEU A 24 13.84 -5.83 -27.48
C LEU A 24 14.38 -6.98 -28.32
N ILE A 25 13.58 -8.02 -28.56
CA ILE A 25 13.92 -9.14 -29.45
C ILE A 25 14.15 -8.62 -30.88
N ASP A 26 13.23 -7.80 -31.38
CA ASP A 26 13.34 -7.19 -32.73
C ASP A 26 14.59 -6.30 -32.87
N LEU A 27 15.07 -5.70 -31.77
CA LEU A 27 16.28 -4.89 -31.70
C LEU A 27 17.57 -5.71 -31.52
N GLY A 28 17.47 -7.04 -31.43
CA GLY A 28 18.61 -7.96 -31.25
C GLY A 28 18.93 -8.33 -29.80
N TYR A 29 18.15 -7.87 -28.83
CA TYR A 29 18.25 -8.20 -27.40
C TYR A 29 17.32 -9.36 -27.05
N GLY A 30 17.62 -10.54 -27.62
CA GLY A 30 16.76 -11.71 -27.53
C GLY A 30 16.61 -12.27 -26.12
N GLU A 31 17.66 -12.21 -25.30
CA GLU A 31 17.64 -12.66 -23.90
C GLU A 31 16.81 -11.71 -23.04
N GLU A 32 17.10 -10.41 -23.11
CA GLU A 32 16.44 -9.37 -22.32
C GLU A 32 14.95 -9.24 -22.69
N GLY A 33 14.60 -9.51 -23.95
CA GLY A 33 13.22 -9.50 -24.43
C GLY A 33 12.31 -10.55 -23.80
N LEU A 34 12.85 -11.59 -23.14
CA LEU A 34 12.07 -12.63 -22.46
C LEU A 34 11.46 -12.15 -21.13
N GLY A 35 12.14 -11.25 -20.42
CA GLY A 35 11.79 -10.86 -19.05
C GLY A 35 11.93 -12.00 -18.03
N HIS A 36 11.32 -11.83 -16.85
CA HIS A 36 11.49 -12.73 -15.70
C HIS A 36 10.19 -13.42 -15.24
N ASN A 37 9.10 -13.31 -16.01
CA ASN A 37 7.79 -13.86 -15.67
C ASN A 37 7.33 -13.43 -14.25
N ALA A 38 7.60 -12.19 -13.88
CA ALA A 38 7.40 -11.69 -12.53
C ALA A 38 5.99 -11.08 -12.38
N ILE A 39 5.19 -11.64 -11.49
CA ILE A 39 3.87 -11.09 -11.09
C ILE A 39 3.99 -9.96 -10.05
N LEU A 40 5.15 -9.87 -9.39
CA LEU A 40 5.51 -8.88 -8.38
C LEU A 40 7.03 -8.67 -8.49
N SER A 41 7.46 -7.43 -8.36
CA SER A 41 8.89 -7.10 -8.24
C SER A 41 9.14 -6.15 -7.06
N GLY A 42 10.41 -5.85 -6.81
CA GLY A 42 10.82 -4.83 -5.86
C GLY A 42 12.06 -4.11 -6.38
N PHE A 43 12.15 -2.82 -6.08
CA PHE A 43 13.31 -2.01 -6.44
C PHE A 43 14.00 -1.55 -5.17
N GLN A 44 15.26 -1.96 -4.99
CA GLN A 44 16.00 -1.66 -3.76
C GLN A 44 16.19 -0.15 -3.59
N GLY A 45 16.62 0.55 -4.64
CA GLY A 45 16.88 1.99 -4.61
C GLY A 45 17.94 2.37 -3.58
N GLN A 46 17.50 2.64 -2.35
CA GLN A 46 18.40 3.01 -1.27
C GLN A 46 19.35 1.84 -0.90
N ARG A 47 20.65 2.08 -0.71
CA ARG A 47 21.37 3.37 -0.77
C ARG A 47 22.16 3.55 -2.06
N GLN A 48 22.69 2.47 -2.60
CA GLN A 48 23.75 2.49 -3.60
C GLN A 48 23.27 3.08 -4.93
N TRP A 49 22.01 2.82 -5.33
CA TRP A 49 21.46 3.43 -6.53
C TRP A 49 21.18 4.91 -6.31
N THR A 50 20.40 5.26 -5.29
CA THR A 50 19.92 6.63 -5.05
C THR A 50 21.02 7.61 -4.62
N ASP A 51 22.14 7.09 -4.11
CA ASP A 51 23.33 7.90 -3.82
C ASP A 51 24.02 8.42 -5.10
N TYR A 52 23.67 7.90 -6.29
CA TYR A 52 24.29 8.29 -7.56
C TYR A 52 23.28 8.60 -8.69
N PHE A 53 22.25 7.77 -8.87
CA PHE A 53 21.23 7.89 -9.93
C PHE A 53 19.88 8.40 -9.39
N PRO A 54 19.01 8.95 -10.27
CA PRO A 54 17.65 9.32 -9.89
C PRO A 54 16.90 8.17 -9.20
N ASN A 55 16.12 8.50 -8.17
CA ASN A 55 15.41 7.50 -7.38
C ASN A 55 14.29 6.77 -8.14
N GLY A 56 13.71 5.76 -7.51
CA GLY A 56 12.65 4.92 -8.09
C GLY A 56 11.26 5.55 -8.06
N ASP A 57 11.09 6.76 -7.53
CA ASP A 57 9.77 7.25 -7.11
C ASP A 57 8.75 7.28 -8.25
N PHE A 58 9.14 7.86 -9.39
CA PHE A 58 8.30 7.93 -10.58
C PHE A 58 8.02 6.55 -11.17
N MET A 59 9.02 5.67 -11.23
CA MET A 59 8.87 4.31 -11.74
C MET A 59 7.89 3.52 -10.89
N GLU A 60 8.05 3.52 -9.57
CA GLU A 60 7.19 2.81 -8.65
C GLU A 60 5.76 3.36 -8.67
N ALA A 61 5.61 4.69 -8.71
CA ALA A 61 4.30 5.33 -8.79
C ALA A 61 3.57 4.96 -10.09
N ILE A 62 4.22 5.07 -11.24
CA ILE A 62 3.60 4.79 -12.54
C ILE A 62 3.33 3.30 -12.73
N LEU A 63 4.25 2.41 -12.34
CA LEU A 63 4.04 0.97 -12.50
C LEU A 63 2.88 0.46 -11.64
N ASN A 64 2.81 0.89 -10.38
CA ASN A 64 1.71 0.54 -9.49
C ASN A 64 0.38 1.26 -9.85
N SER A 65 0.40 2.27 -10.72
CA SER A 65 -0.83 2.93 -11.21
C SER A 65 -1.51 2.10 -12.29
N SER A 66 -2.82 2.28 -12.43
CA SER A 66 -3.65 1.60 -13.44
C SER A 66 -3.60 2.26 -14.83
N PHE A 67 -2.64 3.16 -15.07
CA PHE A 67 -2.49 3.87 -16.34
C PHE A 67 -1.08 4.45 -16.50
N ASP A 68 -0.65 4.57 -17.74
CA ASP A 68 0.55 5.31 -18.14
C ASP A 68 0.38 5.92 -19.55
N TRP A 69 1.47 6.31 -20.20
CA TRP A 69 1.45 6.88 -21.55
C TRP A 69 0.90 5.93 -22.64
N ASN A 70 0.75 4.64 -22.35
CA ASN A 70 0.13 3.66 -23.26
C ASN A 70 -1.37 3.46 -23.00
N GLY A 71 -1.95 4.21 -22.05
CA GLY A 71 -3.35 4.14 -21.67
C GLY A 71 -3.60 3.41 -20.36
N ILE A 72 -4.85 3.04 -20.12
CA ILE A 72 -5.31 2.32 -18.92
C ILE A 72 -4.90 0.85 -19.03
N ARG A 73 -4.36 0.30 -17.95
CA ARG A 73 -3.82 -1.06 -17.89
C ARG A 73 -3.86 -1.64 -16.48
N GLN A 74 -3.62 -2.95 -16.39
CA GLN A 74 -3.34 -3.57 -15.10
C GLN A 74 -2.10 -2.93 -14.45
N PRO A 75 -2.14 -2.64 -13.14
CA PRO A 75 -0.96 -2.28 -12.35
C PRO A 75 0.14 -3.35 -12.41
N TYR A 76 1.39 -2.92 -12.55
CA TYR A 76 2.57 -3.75 -12.31
C TYR A 76 3.03 -3.50 -10.88
N LEU A 77 2.94 -4.52 -10.03
CA LEU A 77 3.29 -4.37 -8.62
C LEU A 77 4.80 -4.28 -8.44
N VAL A 78 5.26 -3.15 -7.92
CA VAL A 78 6.67 -2.88 -7.61
C VAL A 78 6.79 -2.38 -6.17
N ALA A 79 7.40 -3.16 -5.30
CA ALA A 79 7.62 -2.79 -3.90
C ALA A 79 8.81 -1.84 -3.76
N THR A 80 8.55 -0.66 -3.19
CA THR A 80 9.58 0.29 -2.75
C THR A 80 10.55 -0.38 -1.78
N GLU A 81 11.83 -0.02 -1.87
CA GLU A 81 12.93 -0.54 -1.05
C GLU A 81 13.15 -2.06 -1.14
N ASN A 82 12.61 -2.69 -2.19
CA ASN A 82 12.59 -4.13 -2.36
C ASN A 82 11.99 -4.85 -1.12
N ASP A 83 11.04 -4.22 -0.44
CA ASP A 83 10.30 -4.87 0.65
C ASP A 83 9.34 -5.92 0.09
N SER A 84 9.88 -7.11 -0.13
CA SER A 84 9.15 -8.25 -0.66
C SER A 84 7.90 -8.59 0.15
N LEU A 85 7.90 -8.39 1.47
CA LEU A 85 6.75 -8.72 2.31
C LEU A 85 5.62 -7.71 2.18
N ASN A 86 5.93 -6.43 1.99
CA ASN A 86 4.92 -5.45 1.56
C ASN A 86 4.43 -5.77 0.15
N GLY A 87 5.35 -6.16 -0.74
CA GLY A 87 5.02 -6.61 -2.09
C GLY A 87 4.02 -7.76 -2.10
N VAL A 88 4.20 -8.80 -1.28
CA VAL A 88 3.23 -9.91 -1.16
C VAL A 88 1.90 -9.42 -0.57
N SER A 89 1.94 -8.48 0.37
CA SER A 89 0.72 -7.87 0.94
C SER A 89 -0.07 -7.11 -0.14
N MET A 90 0.61 -6.33 -0.99
CA MET A 90 0.04 -5.70 -2.17
C MET A 90 -0.50 -6.75 -3.15
N LEU A 91 0.27 -7.80 -3.43
CA LEU A 91 -0.14 -8.86 -4.35
C LEU A 91 -1.43 -9.54 -3.90
N PHE A 92 -1.59 -9.81 -2.60
CA PHE A 92 -2.83 -10.40 -2.07
C PHE A 92 -4.01 -9.44 -2.26
N GLY A 93 -3.85 -8.16 -1.95
CA GLY A 93 -4.87 -7.15 -2.22
C GLY A 93 -5.24 -7.09 -3.70
N HIS A 94 -4.25 -6.98 -4.58
CA HIS A 94 -4.45 -6.87 -6.02
C HIS A 94 -5.16 -8.09 -6.61
N LEU A 95 -4.75 -9.31 -6.24
CA LEU A 95 -5.37 -10.55 -6.75
C LEU A 95 -6.82 -10.72 -6.26
N LEU A 96 -7.17 -10.16 -5.11
CA LEU A 96 -8.54 -10.23 -4.57
C LEU A 96 -9.47 -9.15 -5.17
N THR A 97 -8.93 -8.02 -5.61
CA THR A 97 -9.76 -6.86 -6.01
C THR A 97 -9.61 -6.45 -7.47
N GLY A 98 -8.51 -6.81 -8.14
CA GLY A 98 -8.14 -6.28 -9.45
C GLY A 98 -7.71 -4.81 -9.45
N THR A 99 -7.61 -4.18 -8.27
CA THR A 99 -7.32 -2.75 -8.11
C THR A 99 -5.83 -2.49 -7.92
N ALA A 100 -5.38 -1.27 -8.24
CA ALA A 100 -4.08 -0.77 -7.77
C ALA A 100 -3.96 -0.84 -6.24
N GLN A 101 -2.72 -0.90 -5.75
CA GLN A 101 -2.39 -1.03 -4.33
C GLN A 101 -1.51 0.14 -3.90
N VAL A 102 -1.75 0.64 -2.70
CA VAL A 102 -1.02 1.78 -2.15
C VAL A 102 0.03 1.27 -1.16
N PHE A 103 1.30 1.43 -1.51
CA PHE A 103 2.44 1.22 -0.60
C PHE A 103 2.54 2.43 0.34
N SER A 104 2.78 2.23 1.62
CA SER A 104 2.98 3.35 2.57
C SER A 104 3.90 3.01 3.72
N ASP A 105 4.66 3.99 4.19
CA ASP A 105 5.16 3.97 5.57
C ASP A 105 4.01 4.27 6.54
N VAL A 106 3.97 3.51 7.63
CA VAL A 106 3.17 3.79 8.83
C VAL A 106 3.95 4.79 9.68
N ARG A 107 3.90 6.06 9.27
CA ARG A 107 4.89 7.05 9.68
C ARG A 107 4.65 7.65 11.06
N THR A 108 3.42 8.09 11.32
CA THR A 108 3.12 8.84 12.54
C THR A 108 1.74 8.51 13.06
N TYR A 109 1.63 8.27 14.37
CA TYR A 109 0.36 8.34 15.08
C TYR A 109 0.16 9.75 15.61
N TRP A 110 -0.96 10.35 15.25
CA TRP A 110 -1.41 11.65 15.75
C TRP A 110 -2.56 11.43 16.72
N SER A 111 -2.26 11.55 18.02
CA SER A 111 -3.29 11.60 19.05
C SER A 111 -4.11 12.89 18.95
N PRO A 112 -5.38 12.89 19.40
CA PRO A 112 -6.21 14.10 19.45
C PRO A 112 -5.51 15.24 20.19
N GLU A 113 -4.84 14.94 21.31
CA GLU A 113 -4.11 15.91 22.11
C GLU A 113 -2.90 16.48 21.36
N ALA A 114 -2.17 15.64 20.63
CA ALA A 114 -1.03 16.08 19.82
C ALA A 114 -1.47 16.99 18.67
N VAL A 115 -2.58 16.67 18.01
CA VAL A 115 -3.16 17.54 16.96
C VAL A 115 -3.59 18.87 17.56
N LYS A 116 -4.40 18.87 18.62
CA LYS A 116 -4.85 20.10 19.29
C LYS A 116 -3.68 20.98 19.74
N ARG A 117 -2.62 20.39 20.29
CA ARG A 117 -1.43 21.11 20.74
C ARG A 117 -0.72 21.85 19.60
N VAL A 118 -0.68 21.28 18.40
CA VAL A 118 0.15 21.79 17.29
C VAL A 118 -0.62 22.57 16.24
N THR A 119 -1.93 22.31 16.11
CA THR A 119 -2.81 23.02 15.17
C THR A 119 -3.75 24.00 15.87
N GLY A 120 -3.92 23.88 17.19
CA GLY A 120 -4.94 24.62 17.95
C GLY A 120 -6.36 24.09 17.74
N LYS A 121 -6.55 22.99 17.00
CA LYS A 121 -7.86 22.46 16.58
C LYS A 121 -8.08 21.03 17.05
N GLU A 122 -9.32 20.71 17.42
CA GLU A 122 -9.71 19.35 17.78
C GLU A 122 -9.99 18.52 16.52
N LEU A 123 -9.65 17.23 16.57
CA LEU A 123 -10.09 16.29 15.55
C LEU A 123 -11.57 16.00 15.75
N GLU A 124 -12.32 15.95 14.66
CA GLU A 124 -13.77 15.74 14.68
C GLU A 124 -14.17 14.52 13.84
N GLY A 125 -15.44 14.09 13.99
CA GLY A 125 -16.02 12.99 13.23
C GLY A 125 -15.22 11.70 13.39
N LYS A 126 -14.89 11.06 12.27
CA LYS A 126 -14.17 9.78 12.27
C LYS A 126 -12.75 9.91 12.82
N ALA A 127 -12.14 11.10 12.73
CA ALA A 127 -10.78 11.35 13.22
C ALA A 127 -10.71 11.62 14.73
N GLN A 128 -11.83 11.75 15.44
CA GLN A 128 -11.86 12.22 16.83
C GLN A 128 -11.01 11.41 17.82
N ASN A 129 -10.75 10.13 17.52
CA ASN A 129 -9.98 9.22 18.37
C ASN A 129 -8.49 9.13 17.97
N GLY A 130 -8.04 10.00 17.06
CA GLY A 130 -6.70 10.02 16.50
C GLY A 130 -6.65 9.47 15.08
N ILE A 131 -5.53 9.72 14.42
CA ILE A 131 -5.28 9.36 13.02
C ILE A 131 -3.86 8.76 12.87
N ILE A 132 -3.67 7.96 11.83
CA ILE A 132 -2.37 7.45 11.40
C ILE A 132 -2.01 8.14 10.08
N HIS A 133 -0.80 8.70 10.01
CA HIS A 133 -0.22 9.26 8.79
C HIS A 133 0.44 8.13 8.01
N LEU A 134 -0.17 7.76 6.88
CA LEU A 134 0.41 6.85 5.91
C LEU A 134 1.04 7.67 4.78
N ILE A 135 2.34 7.50 4.57
CA ILE A 135 3.12 8.34 3.65
C ILE A 135 4.39 7.62 3.20
N ASN A 136 4.36 6.98 2.03
CA ASN A 136 5.57 6.36 1.48
C ASN A 136 6.67 7.39 1.23
N SER A 137 7.92 6.92 1.15
CA SER A 137 9.12 7.73 0.94
C SER A 137 9.29 8.30 -0.47
N GLY A 138 8.21 8.60 -1.18
CA GLY A 138 8.25 9.28 -2.48
C GLY A 138 7.21 8.81 -3.50
N SER A 139 6.91 7.51 -3.54
CA SER A 139 6.03 6.92 -4.56
C SER A 139 4.72 6.42 -4.00
N SER A 140 3.65 6.52 -4.77
CA SER A 140 2.43 5.75 -4.57
C SER A 140 1.67 5.64 -5.89
N ALA A 141 0.89 4.58 -6.07
CA ALA A 141 -0.06 4.50 -7.17
C ALA A 141 -0.94 5.77 -7.18
N LEU A 142 -1.07 6.39 -8.35
CA LEU A 142 -1.83 7.62 -8.57
C LEU A 142 -3.33 7.41 -8.34
N ASP A 143 -3.80 6.19 -8.54
CA ASP A 143 -5.10 5.69 -8.11
C ASP A 143 -5.39 6.01 -6.63
N GLY A 144 -4.35 5.97 -5.78
CA GLY A 144 -4.40 6.29 -4.35
C GLY A 144 -4.80 7.72 -4.03
N SER A 145 -4.87 8.62 -5.02
CA SER A 145 -5.49 9.96 -4.85
C SER A 145 -6.97 9.86 -4.48
N GLY A 146 -7.68 8.80 -4.88
CA GLY A 146 -9.12 8.64 -4.64
C GLY A 146 -10.00 9.47 -5.58
N GLU A 147 -9.46 9.89 -6.73
CA GLU A 147 -10.17 10.70 -7.74
C GLU A 147 -11.11 9.88 -8.66
N GLN A 148 -10.96 8.56 -8.65
CA GLN A 148 -11.94 7.63 -9.20
C GLN A 148 -13.16 7.58 -8.30
N THR A 149 -14.33 7.29 -8.88
CA THR A 149 -15.58 7.31 -8.10
C THR A 149 -16.46 6.10 -8.31
N VAL A 150 -17.05 5.61 -7.21
CA VAL A 150 -18.14 4.62 -7.22
C VAL A 150 -19.33 5.23 -6.48
N ASN A 151 -20.47 5.38 -7.16
CA ASN A 151 -21.67 6.04 -6.63
C ASN A 151 -21.39 7.44 -6.04
N GLY A 152 -20.51 8.21 -6.69
CA GLY A 152 -20.12 9.55 -6.26
C GLY A 152 -19.10 9.61 -5.10
N ASN A 153 -18.75 8.48 -4.49
CA ASN A 153 -17.76 8.40 -3.41
C ASN A 153 -16.35 8.10 -3.96
N PRO A 154 -15.27 8.58 -3.31
CA PRO A 154 -13.90 8.27 -3.71
C PRO A 154 -13.63 6.76 -3.64
N ALA A 155 -12.91 6.25 -4.64
CA ALA A 155 -12.65 4.83 -4.79
C ALA A 155 -11.31 4.57 -5.50
N ILE A 156 -10.92 3.30 -5.52
CA ILE A 156 -9.95 2.74 -6.48
C ILE A 156 -10.64 1.58 -7.18
N LYS A 157 -10.71 1.63 -8.51
CA LYS A 157 -11.44 0.65 -9.32
C LYS A 157 -10.49 -0.35 -9.99
N PRO A 158 -11.00 -1.52 -10.39
CA PRO A 158 -10.29 -2.38 -11.31
C PRO A 158 -10.04 -1.64 -12.63
N TYR A 159 -8.89 -1.88 -13.25
CA TYR A 159 -8.46 -1.09 -14.41
C TYR A 159 -9.43 -1.14 -15.59
N TRP A 160 -10.18 -2.22 -15.78
CA TRP A 160 -11.20 -2.35 -16.84
C TRP A 160 -12.46 -1.50 -16.59
N GLU A 161 -12.62 -0.91 -15.41
CA GLU A 161 -13.74 -0.02 -15.06
C GLU A 161 -13.34 1.46 -14.99
N ILE A 162 -12.04 1.77 -15.09
CA ILE A 162 -11.53 3.15 -15.04
C ILE A 162 -11.81 3.84 -16.37
N THR A 163 -12.28 5.09 -16.32
CA THR A 163 -12.41 5.93 -17.52
C THR A 163 -11.19 6.83 -17.72
N SER A 164 -10.98 7.28 -18.96
CA SER A 164 -9.89 8.24 -19.28
C SER A 164 -9.99 9.52 -18.45
N GLU A 165 -11.21 10.00 -18.18
CA GLU A 165 -11.45 11.20 -17.36
C GLU A 165 -10.99 11.00 -15.93
N GLU A 166 -11.21 9.80 -15.36
CA GLU A 166 -10.74 9.45 -14.01
C GLU A 166 -9.22 9.35 -13.94
N ALA A 167 -8.58 8.71 -14.92
CA ALA A 167 -7.12 8.67 -15.01
C ALA A 167 -6.53 10.10 -15.08
N ILE A 168 -7.14 10.98 -15.88
CA ILE A 168 -6.76 12.39 -15.96
C ILE A 168 -6.96 13.12 -14.62
N ARG A 169 -8.04 12.84 -13.88
CA ARG A 169 -8.22 13.45 -12.54
C ARG A 169 -7.13 13.00 -11.56
N CYS A 170 -6.78 11.71 -11.54
CA CYS A 170 -5.69 11.20 -10.71
C CYS A 170 -4.35 11.90 -11.04
N LEU A 171 -4.05 12.07 -12.33
CA LEU A 171 -2.86 12.81 -12.80
C LEU A 171 -2.90 14.28 -12.36
N LYS A 172 -4.05 14.96 -12.49
CA LYS A 172 -4.21 16.37 -12.08
C LYS A 172 -4.13 16.58 -10.56
N ALA A 173 -4.52 15.57 -9.78
CA ALA A 173 -4.39 15.60 -8.32
C ALA A 173 -2.95 15.37 -7.84
N THR A 174 -2.04 14.98 -8.74
CA THR A 174 -0.66 14.65 -8.41
C THR A 174 0.31 15.74 -8.89
N SER A 175 1.19 16.17 -7.99
CA SER A 175 2.34 17.02 -8.31
C SER A 175 3.62 16.19 -8.25
N TRP A 176 4.47 16.33 -9.27
CA TRP A 176 5.78 15.71 -9.30
C TRP A 176 6.81 16.63 -8.66
N CYS A 177 7.23 16.31 -7.44
CA CYS A 177 8.13 17.15 -6.66
C CYS A 177 9.58 16.65 -6.79
N PRO A 178 10.57 17.53 -7.03
CA PRO A 178 11.98 17.12 -7.02
C PRO A 178 12.35 16.44 -5.70
N ALA A 179 13.06 15.31 -5.79
CA ALA A 179 13.50 14.55 -4.63
C ALA A 179 14.46 15.37 -3.74
N ILE A 180 14.37 15.17 -2.43
CA ILE A 180 15.22 15.83 -1.44
C ILE A 180 16.63 15.24 -1.53
N ARG A 181 17.59 16.02 -2.02
CA ARG A 181 18.94 15.52 -2.38
C ARG A 181 19.80 15.07 -1.20
N ASP A 182 19.47 15.48 0.02
CA ASP A 182 20.11 14.99 1.24
C ASP A 182 19.85 13.49 1.45
N TYR A 183 18.70 12.99 0.98
CA TYR A 183 18.34 11.57 0.97
C TYR A 183 18.64 10.91 -0.39
N PHE A 184 18.26 11.58 -1.47
CA PHE A 184 18.35 11.07 -2.85
C PHE A 184 19.33 11.91 -3.67
N ARG A 185 20.63 11.69 -3.46
CA ARG A 185 21.70 12.52 -4.05
C ARG A 185 21.63 12.57 -5.58
N GLY A 186 21.22 11.47 -6.20
CA GLY A 186 21.01 11.34 -7.64
C GLY A 186 19.74 12.00 -8.19
N GLY A 187 18.89 12.60 -7.36
CA GLY A 187 17.66 13.26 -7.79
C GLY A 187 16.46 12.32 -7.93
N GLY A 188 15.51 12.69 -8.78
CA GLY A 188 14.22 11.98 -8.96
C GLY A 188 13.00 12.85 -8.67
N TYR A 189 11.81 12.27 -8.78
CA TYR A 189 10.53 12.97 -8.66
C TYR A 189 9.50 12.18 -7.85
N SER A 190 9.14 12.68 -6.67
CA SER A 190 8.12 12.09 -5.82
C SER A 190 6.70 12.45 -6.29
N SER A 191 5.78 11.50 -6.17
CA SER A 191 4.37 11.64 -6.58
C SER A 191 3.52 12.20 -5.44
N LYS A 192 3.50 13.53 -5.26
CA LYS A 192 2.71 14.19 -4.20
C LYS A 192 1.24 14.25 -4.56
N PHE A 193 0.39 13.66 -3.72
CA PHE A 193 -1.05 13.90 -3.65
C PHE A 193 -1.55 13.76 -2.22
N VAL A 194 -2.81 14.10 -1.97
CA VAL A 194 -3.51 13.80 -0.71
C VAL A 194 -4.71 12.94 -1.02
N THR A 195 -4.79 11.75 -0.44
CA THR A 195 -5.93 10.85 -0.66
C THR A 195 -7.21 11.49 -0.15
N ARG A 196 -8.26 11.48 -0.97
CA ARG A 196 -9.59 11.97 -0.58
C ARG A 196 -10.14 11.19 0.64
N GLY A 197 -10.77 11.92 1.56
CA GLY A 197 -11.39 11.34 2.75
C GLY A 197 -12.70 10.57 2.46
N GLY A 198 -13.06 9.66 3.35
CA GLY A 198 -14.30 8.86 3.28
C GLY A 198 -14.17 7.59 2.43
N MET A 199 -12.97 7.23 1.98
CA MET A 199 -12.73 6.01 1.22
C MET A 199 -12.48 4.83 2.17
N PRO A 200 -13.28 3.75 2.12
CA PRO A 200 -13.00 2.56 2.92
C PRO A 200 -11.72 1.90 2.39
N ILE A 201 -10.82 1.55 3.30
CA ILE A 201 -9.58 0.85 2.95
C ILE A 201 -9.29 -0.27 3.95
N THR A 202 -8.50 -1.24 3.50
CA THR A 202 -7.92 -2.29 4.35
C THR A 202 -6.40 -2.17 4.27
N MET A 203 -5.77 -1.83 5.39
CA MET A 203 -4.33 -1.89 5.52
C MET A 203 -3.92 -3.31 5.91
N SER A 204 -2.92 -3.88 5.24
CA SER A 204 -2.44 -5.23 5.51
C SER A 204 -0.91 -5.31 5.49
N ARG A 205 -0.38 -6.29 6.22
CA ARG A 205 1.07 -6.56 6.28
C ARG A 205 1.34 -8.03 6.57
N ILE A 206 2.22 -8.64 5.78
CA ILE A 206 2.85 -9.92 6.10
C ILE A 206 4.18 -9.67 6.81
N ASN A 207 4.45 -10.42 7.87
CA ASN A 207 5.73 -10.43 8.55
C ASN A 207 6.23 -11.87 8.68
N LEU A 208 7.56 -12.05 8.71
CA LEU A 208 8.17 -13.35 8.99
C LEU A 208 8.67 -13.37 10.44
N ILE A 209 8.11 -14.25 11.25
CA ILE A 209 8.50 -14.42 12.65
C ILE A 209 9.32 -15.70 12.79
N LYS A 210 10.55 -15.59 13.29
CA LYS A 210 11.42 -16.74 13.51
C LYS A 210 10.77 -17.75 14.45
N GLY A 211 10.66 -19.00 14.01
CA GLY A 211 10.03 -20.08 14.77
C GLY A 211 8.51 -20.21 14.59
N VAL A 212 7.88 -19.29 13.85
CA VAL A 212 6.45 -19.35 13.49
C VAL A 212 6.27 -19.42 11.98
N GLY A 213 7.01 -18.61 11.22
CA GLY A 213 6.84 -18.45 9.78
C GLY A 213 6.10 -17.15 9.43
N PRO A 214 5.42 -17.07 8.28
CA PRO A 214 4.65 -15.90 7.88
C PRO A 214 3.43 -15.71 8.78
N VAL A 215 3.15 -14.48 9.17
CA VAL A 215 1.92 -14.05 9.84
C VAL A 215 1.37 -12.81 9.12
N MET A 216 0.05 -12.63 9.15
CA MET A 216 -0.62 -11.49 8.51
C MET A 216 -1.35 -10.60 9.53
N GLN A 217 -1.23 -9.29 9.34
CA GLN A 217 -1.96 -8.25 10.06
C GLN A 217 -2.94 -7.57 9.11
N ILE A 218 -4.13 -7.25 9.61
CA ILE A 218 -5.22 -6.64 8.85
C ILE A 218 -5.85 -5.53 9.70
N ALA A 219 -5.98 -4.33 9.15
CA ALA A 219 -6.69 -3.22 9.78
C ALA A 219 -7.66 -2.58 8.78
N GLU A 220 -8.94 -2.92 8.88
CA GLU A 220 -10.00 -2.23 8.15
C GLU A 220 -10.22 -0.85 8.77
N GLY A 221 -10.48 0.14 7.92
CA GLY A 221 -10.76 1.49 8.36
C GLY A 221 -11.11 2.36 7.17
N GLU A 222 -10.79 3.63 7.25
CA GLU A 222 -11.09 4.56 6.18
C GLU A 222 -10.12 5.73 6.15
N THR A 223 -10.05 6.35 4.98
CA THR A 223 -9.37 7.62 4.82
C THR A 223 -10.21 8.74 5.43
N VAL A 224 -9.56 9.78 5.95
CA VAL A 224 -10.23 10.97 6.47
C VAL A 224 -9.65 12.22 5.83
N GLU A 225 -10.48 13.26 5.72
CA GLU A 225 -10.06 14.56 5.27
C GLU A 225 -9.86 15.46 6.49
N LEU A 226 -8.69 16.10 6.58
CA LEU A 226 -8.44 17.14 7.57
C LEU A 226 -8.73 18.50 6.92
N THR A 227 -9.10 19.49 7.73
CA THR A 227 -9.16 20.87 7.23
C THR A 227 -7.80 21.27 6.65
N LYS A 228 -7.81 22.07 5.59
CA LYS A 228 -6.60 22.45 4.85
C LYS A 228 -5.46 22.92 5.76
N ASP A 229 -5.77 23.76 6.73
CA ASP A 229 -4.77 24.30 7.67
C ASP A 229 -4.21 23.26 8.65
N MET A 230 -5.03 22.30 9.12
CA MET A 230 -4.53 21.17 9.89
C MET A 230 -3.63 20.28 9.04
N HIS A 231 -4.07 19.94 7.83
CA HIS A 231 -3.26 19.16 6.90
C HIS A 231 -1.91 19.84 6.63
N ASP A 232 -1.92 21.12 6.25
CA ASP A 232 -0.70 21.87 5.91
C ASP A 232 0.32 21.86 7.07
N ILE A 233 -0.13 22.08 8.31
CA ILE A 233 0.75 22.06 9.50
C ILE A 233 1.38 20.67 9.71
N LEU A 234 0.58 19.60 9.58
CA LEU A 234 1.05 18.23 9.81
C LEU A 234 1.87 17.67 8.63
N ASP A 235 1.62 18.13 7.42
CA ASP A 235 2.31 17.71 6.20
C ASP A 235 3.71 18.34 6.12
N GLN A 236 3.80 19.66 6.31
CA GLN A 236 5.05 20.42 6.23
C GLN A 236 6.11 19.96 7.23
N ARG A 237 5.68 19.48 8.41
CA ARG A 237 6.60 19.00 9.45
C ARG A 237 7.07 17.57 9.24
N THR A 238 6.44 16.82 8.33
CA THR A 238 6.71 15.40 8.12
C THR A 238 7.49 15.20 6.83
N ASN A 239 6.83 15.41 5.68
CA ASN A 239 7.44 15.53 4.36
C ASN A 239 6.39 16.03 3.35
N SER A 240 6.48 17.28 2.93
CA SER A 240 5.48 17.89 2.05
C SER A 240 5.58 17.48 0.59
N THR A 241 6.63 16.78 0.17
CA THR A 241 6.80 16.32 -1.22
C THR A 241 6.30 14.90 -1.46
N TRP A 242 5.83 14.19 -0.43
CA TRP A 242 5.44 12.78 -0.50
C TRP A 242 3.91 12.58 -0.41
N PRO A 243 3.36 11.50 -1.02
CA PRO A 243 1.92 11.24 -1.03
C PRO A 243 1.37 10.96 0.38
N THR A 244 0.27 11.60 0.75
CA THR A 244 -0.31 11.47 2.10
C THR A 244 -1.69 10.82 2.07
N THR A 245 -1.87 9.83 2.93
CA THR A 245 -3.17 9.27 3.30
C THR A 245 -3.36 9.40 4.81
N TRP A 246 -4.41 10.07 5.25
CA TRP A 246 -4.81 10.09 6.66
C TRP A 246 -5.75 8.94 6.94
N PHE A 247 -5.32 7.99 7.75
CA PHE A 247 -6.04 6.75 8.01
C PHE A 247 -6.62 6.71 9.43
N VAL A 248 -7.85 6.22 9.55
CA VAL A 248 -8.47 5.87 10.83
C VAL A 248 -8.85 4.39 10.80
N PRO A 249 -8.25 3.54 11.65
CA PRO A 249 -8.67 2.16 11.79
C PRO A 249 -10.03 2.07 12.50
N ARG A 250 -10.87 1.12 12.10
CA ARG A 250 -12.07 0.76 12.85
C ARG A 250 -11.66 0.16 14.20
N LEU A 251 -12.12 0.78 15.29
CA LEU A 251 -11.86 0.30 16.64
C LEU A 251 -12.90 -0.73 17.07
N THR A 252 -12.48 -1.69 17.90
CA THR A 252 -13.35 -2.72 18.48
C THR A 252 -13.47 -2.60 20.00
N GLY A 253 -12.64 -1.75 20.62
CA GLY A 253 -12.55 -1.63 22.08
C GLY A 253 -11.74 -2.75 22.73
N GLN A 254 -11.16 -3.67 21.95
CA GLN A 254 -10.46 -4.85 22.46
C GLN A 254 -9.10 -5.04 21.78
N GLY A 255 -8.17 -5.69 22.49
CA GLY A 255 -6.85 -6.07 21.96
C GLY A 255 -6.10 -4.90 21.31
N ALA A 256 -5.52 -5.14 20.13
CA ALA A 256 -4.79 -4.15 19.35
C ALA A 256 -5.67 -3.04 18.76
N PHE A 257 -7.00 -3.16 18.83
CA PHE A 257 -7.98 -2.20 18.28
C PHE A 257 -8.79 -1.49 19.37
N ARG A 258 -8.25 -1.41 20.58
CA ARG A 258 -8.85 -0.63 21.68
C ARG A 258 -8.80 0.88 21.44
N ASP A 259 -7.74 1.36 20.79
CA ASP A 259 -7.52 2.75 20.41
C ASP A 259 -6.58 2.81 19.19
N VAL A 260 -6.52 3.97 18.51
CA VAL A 260 -5.71 4.15 17.29
C VAL A 260 -4.21 4.00 17.57
N TYR A 261 -3.76 4.41 18.77
CA TYR A 261 -2.38 4.21 19.21
C TYR A 261 -2.01 2.72 19.21
N SER A 262 -2.87 1.89 19.80
CA SER A 262 -2.65 0.45 19.92
C SER A 262 -2.58 -0.22 18.56
N VAL A 263 -3.30 0.28 17.55
CA VAL A 263 -3.19 -0.23 16.18
C VAL A 263 -1.79 0.02 15.62
N MET A 264 -1.26 1.24 15.74
CA MET A 264 0.09 1.54 15.28
C MET A 264 1.15 0.82 16.12
N ALA A 265 0.99 0.77 17.44
CA ALA A 265 1.97 0.17 18.35
C ALA A 265 2.10 -1.36 18.17
N ASN A 266 1.06 -2.02 17.66
CA ASN A 266 1.10 -3.45 17.34
C ASN A 266 1.40 -3.74 15.88
N TRP A 267 1.57 -2.73 15.02
CA TRP A 267 1.94 -2.93 13.62
C TRP A 267 3.40 -3.44 13.52
N GLY A 268 3.61 -4.56 12.84
CA GLY A 268 4.86 -5.33 12.92
C GLY A 268 6.00 -4.88 12.02
N ALA A 269 5.82 -3.80 11.25
CA ALA A 269 6.81 -3.24 10.34
C ALA A 269 6.64 -1.72 10.19
N ASN A 270 7.58 -1.04 9.54
CA ASN A 270 7.40 0.37 9.16
C ASN A 270 6.49 0.53 7.93
N HIS A 271 6.28 -0.51 7.12
CA HIS A 271 5.44 -0.45 5.92
C HIS A 271 4.06 -1.10 6.10
N GLY A 272 3.10 -0.68 5.27
CA GLY A 272 1.82 -1.34 5.07
C GLY A 272 1.37 -1.23 3.60
N ALA A 273 0.51 -2.16 3.20
CA ALA A 273 -0.16 -2.14 1.90
C ALA A 273 -1.65 -1.84 2.09
N CYS A 274 -2.15 -0.82 1.40
CA CYS A 274 -3.55 -0.40 1.47
C CYS A 274 -4.29 -0.79 0.19
N SER A 275 -5.37 -1.56 0.37
CA SER A 275 -6.34 -1.86 -0.69
C SER A 275 -7.63 -1.08 -0.47
N TYR A 276 -8.28 -0.66 -1.55
CA TYR A 276 -9.64 -0.11 -1.50
C TYR A 276 -10.64 -1.17 -1.01
N GLY A 277 -11.61 -0.73 -0.23
CA GLY A 277 -12.67 -1.56 0.36
C GLY A 277 -12.28 -2.22 1.68
N HIS A 278 -13.28 -2.83 2.32
CA HIS A 278 -13.14 -3.68 3.50
C HIS A 278 -13.03 -5.14 3.06
N ILE A 279 -11.79 -5.55 2.76
CA ILE A 279 -11.47 -6.86 2.19
C ILE A 279 -10.88 -7.83 3.23
N GLY A 280 -11.00 -7.51 4.52
CA GLY A 280 -10.35 -8.28 5.57
C GLY A 280 -10.84 -9.73 5.64
N ALA A 281 -12.13 -9.99 5.41
CA ALA A 281 -12.68 -11.34 5.36
C ALA A 281 -12.09 -12.19 4.22
N GLN A 282 -11.87 -11.57 3.05
CA GLN A 282 -11.24 -12.20 1.89
C GLN A 282 -9.77 -12.52 2.17
N LEU A 283 -9.04 -11.59 2.81
CA LEU A 283 -7.66 -11.82 3.25
C LEU A 283 -7.56 -12.94 4.28
N ILE A 284 -8.46 -13.01 5.27
CA ILE A 284 -8.53 -14.10 6.25
C ILE A 284 -8.76 -15.44 5.54
N THR A 285 -9.66 -15.47 4.57
CA THR A 285 -9.94 -16.68 3.77
C THR A 285 -8.70 -17.11 2.99
N LEU A 286 -8.08 -16.20 2.24
CA LEU A 286 -6.87 -16.45 1.47
C LEU A 286 -5.71 -16.92 2.37
N ALA A 287 -5.48 -16.25 3.50
CA ALA A 287 -4.44 -16.62 4.46
C ALA A 287 -4.65 -18.03 5.01
N SER A 288 -5.90 -18.44 5.30
CA SER A 288 -6.19 -19.81 5.73
C SER A 288 -5.91 -20.85 4.64
N MET A 289 -6.17 -20.52 3.36
CA MET A 289 -5.78 -21.37 2.23
C MET A 289 -4.27 -21.52 2.10
N LEU A 290 -3.50 -20.51 2.52
CA LEU A 290 -2.04 -20.52 2.50
C LEU A 290 -1.40 -20.95 3.82
N ARG A 291 -2.22 -21.23 4.85
CA ARG A 291 -1.80 -21.57 6.21
C ARG A 291 -0.92 -20.48 6.85
N ILE A 292 -1.28 -19.23 6.61
CA ILE A 292 -0.67 -18.05 7.22
C ILE A 292 -1.57 -17.60 8.39
N PRO A 293 -1.13 -17.69 9.66
CA PRO A 293 -1.90 -17.20 10.79
C PRO A 293 -2.17 -15.70 10.70
N ILE A 294 -3.39 -15.30 11.08
CA ILE A 294 -3.74 -13.89 11.25
C ILE A 294 -3.43 -13.48 12.69
N CYS A 295 -2.37 -12.68 12.87
CA CYS A 295 -1.92 -12.27 14.21
C CYS A 295 -2.57 -10.98 14.73
N MET A 296 -3.31 -10.25 13.87
CA MET A 296 -4.03 -9.04 14.23
C MET A 296 -5.13 -8.75 13.20
N HIS A 297 -6.40 -8.66 13.61
CA HIS A 297 -7.49 -8.17 12.76
C HIS A 297 -8.62 -7.49 13.54
N ASN A 298 -9.37 -6.62 12.86
CA ASN A 298 -10.63 -6.02 13.35
C ASN A 298 -11.86 -6.42 12.53
N VAL A 299 -11.73 -7.46 11.71
CA VAL A 299 -12.84 -8.08 10.98
C VAL A 299 -13.83 -8.71 11.98
N PRO A 300 -15.15 -8.48 11.86
CA PRO A 300 -16.15 -9.14 12.70
C PRO A 300 -16.10 -10.66 12.61
N THR A 301 -16.26 -11.34 13.74
CA THR A 301 -16.11 -12.79 13.87
C THR A 301 -17.03 -13.57 12.92
N GLU A 302 -18.26 -13.09 12.69
CA GLU A 302 -19.24 -13.71 11.81
C GLU A 302 -18.85 -13.69 10.32
N LYS A 303 -17.86 -12.87 9.94
CA LYS A 303 -17.31 -12.82 8.58
C LYS A 303 -16.07 -13.70 8.39
N ILE A 304 -15.54 -14.29 9.46
CA ILE A 304 -14.40 -15.19 9.37
C ILE A 304 -14.84 -16.47 8.64
N TYR A 305 -14.27 -16.69 7.47
CA TYR A 305 -14.52 -17.88 6.67
C TYR A 305 -13.20 -18.61 6.40
N ARG A 306 -13.13 -19.86 6.85
CA ARG A 306 -11.94 -20.73 6.78
C ARG A 306 -12.40 -22.17 6.48
N PRO A 307 -11.50 -23.08 6.05
CA PRO A 307 -11.85 -24.49 5.91
C PRO A 307 -12.46 -25.06 7.19
N SER A 308 -13.49 -25.90 7.06
CA SER A 308 -14.24 -26.44 8.21
C SER A 308 -13.36 -27.12 9.26
N ALA A 309 -12.22 -27.67 8.86
CA ALA A 309 -11.22 -28.26 9.73
C ALA A 309 -10.74 -27.32 10.85
N TRP A 310 -10.69 -25.98 10.63
CA TRP A 310 -10.28 -25.01 11.66
C TRP A 310 -11.14 -25.11 12.92
N SER A 311 -12.45 -25.39 12.78
CA SER A 311 -13.36 -25.52 13.91
C SER A 311 -12.99 -26.68 14.86
N ALA A 312 -12.37 -27.74 14.34
CA ALA A 312 -11.89 -28.86 15.14
C ALA A 312 -10.64 -28.53 15.97
N PHE A 313 -9.94 -27.43 15.64
CA PHE A 313 -8.80 -26.94 16.43
C PHE A 313 -9.24 -26.02 17.58
N GLY A 314 -10.54 -25.74 17.76
CA GLY A 314 -11.09 -25.04 18.92
C GLY A 314 -12.05 -23.90 18.57
N MET A 315 -12.79 -23.44 19.58
CA MET A 315 -13.80 -22.39 19.42
C MET A 315 -13.22 -20.96 19.39
N ASP A 316 -12.04 -20.76 19.98
CA ASP A 316 -11.32 -19.48 19.94
C ASP A 316 -10.77 -19.24 18.52
N PRO A 317 -11.20 -18.18 17.79
CA PRO A 317 -10.83 -17.98 16.39
C PRO A 317 -9.34 -17.76 16.16
N GLU A 318 -8.63 -17.12 17.09
CA GLU A 318 -7.19 -16.89 17.00
C GLU A 318 -6.43 -18.19 17.28
N GLY A 319 -6.69 -18.83 18.40
CA GLY A 319 -6.01 -20.07 18.79
C GLY A 319 -6.24 -21.21 17.82
N SER A 320 -7.46 -21.34 17.26
CA SER A 320 -7.74 -22.34 16.23
C SER A 320 -6.93 -22.08 14.95
N ASP A 321 -6.70 -20.82 14.59
CA ASP A 321 -5.90 -20.44 13.43
C ASP A 321 -4.45 -20.87 13.55
N TYR A 322 -3.80 -20.50 14.66
CA TYR A 322 -2.42 -20.87 14.93
C TYR A 322 -2.23 -22.39 14.96
N ARG A 323 -3.13 -23.12 15.63
CA ARG A 323 -3.05 -24.58 15.71
C ARG A 323 -3.27 -25.24 14.34
N ALA A 324 -4.25 -24.79 13.57
CA ALA A 324 -4.51 -25.35 12.24
C ALA A 324 -3.36 -25.05 11.26
N CYS A 325 -2.87 -23.80 11.22
CA CYS A 325 -1.75 -23.42 10.37
C CYS A 325 -0.47 -24.19 10.73
N ALA A 326 -0.15 -24.33 12.03
CA ALA A 326 1.00 -25.12 12.47
C ALA A 326 0.85 -26.62 12.15
N ASN A 327 -0.37 -27.17 12.24
CA ASN A 327 -0.64 -28.56 11.93
C ASN A 327 -0.52 -28.89 10.43
N PHE A 328 -1.07 -28.02 9.56
CA PHE A 328 -1.09 -28.27 8.12
C PHE A 328 0.18 -27.80 7.39
N GLY A 329 0.90 -26.82 7.94
CA GLY A 329 2.13 -26.29 7.36
C GLY A 329 1.92 -25.56 6.02
N PRO A 330 3.02 -25.09 5.39
CA PRO A 330 2.97 -24.45 4.08
C PRO A 330 2.47 -25.43 3.01
N LEU A 331 1.72 -24.90 2.03
CA LEU A 331 1.06 -25.73 1.00
C LEU A 331 2.04 -26.52 0.11
N TYR A 332 3.25 -26.01 -0.11
CA TYR A 332 4.21 -26.58 -1.06
C TYR A 332 5.48 -27.16 -0.41
N GLY A 333 5.51 -27.29 0.91
CA GLY A 333 6.66 -27.79 1.68
C GLY A 333 7.50 -26.71 2.34
#